data_AF-A7RLZ7-F1
#
_entry.id   AF-A7RLZ7-F1
#
_cell.length_a   1.000
_cell.length_b   1.000
_cell.length_c   1.000
_cell.angle_alpha   90.00
_cell.angle_beta   90.00
_cell.angle_gamma   90.00
#
_symmetry.space_group_name_H-M   'P 1'
#
loop_
_entity.id
_entity.type
_entity.pdbx_description
1 polymer ?
#
loop_
_entity_poly.entity_id
_entity_poly.type
_entity_poly.pdbx_seq_one_letter_code
_entity_poly.pdbx_strand_id
1 'polypeptide(L)'
;MGDLQATIEIAVEFSSFHNVDLFQRGYYHIRCTLKPPEKTATNVDVEYQRRPEEECLFPALISPSGMTAISRTIQILYRNEEVPINDAFIFRLHLLVDSNKITQQVDSADVQLSLELFFSESDVGPESPESLMGVSSQTLKLHLSCIKGIHHHVPVLFDYFHFAVVDTTIHAVLTGLSLPDPSIIKPVKTSWFGVKSGPPLRQSTPPFYTKLFGTKPPSSIEVKYVALDVFEYILISRSLCSTLLSAQVNLLAYFQCLAEYLPASERLDIGKVVDFGERVDGLINGIEAATTPNEIFAQICGDLSSISSEICLVWSQFLESYTLNKRVISYFREEHHRQRIGHFSEAFFVQEYSWNELQIQQEQSFQFHQNLGQSIKSSRYYQSIPALVVESPLLDGDVTSTPIIFEEKF
;
A
#
# COMPACT_ATOMS: atom_id res chain seq x y z
N MET A 1 14.35 -4.62 -17.18
CA MET A 1 13.72 -5.92 -16.87
C MET A 1 14.05 -6.19 -15.41
N GLY A 2 13.04 -6.49 -14.58
CA GLY A 2 13.30 -6.78 -13.17
C GLY A 2 13.93 -8.16 -12.98
N ASP A 3 14.76 -8.27 -11.96
CA ASP A 3 15.59 -9.42 -11.63
C ASP A 3 15.38 -9.91 -10.19
N LEU A 4 14.71 -9.10 -9.36
CA LEU A 4 14.44 -9.37 -7.95
C LEU A 4 12.94 -9.24 -7.67
N GLN A 5 12.42 -10.01 -6.71
CA GLN A 5 11.05 -9.87 -6.25
C GLN A 5 11.02 -9.09 -4.94
N ALA A 6 10.28 -7.99 -4.92
CA ALA A 6 9.91 -7.27 -3.71
C ALA A 6 8.55 -7.75 -3.23
N THR A 7 8.43 -8.02 -1.93
CA THR A 7 7.17 -8.43 -1.29
C THR A 7 6.69 -7.33 -0.38
N ILE A 8 5.47 -6.86 -0.62
CA ILE A 8 4.80 -5.83 0.16
C ILE A 8 3.55 -6.46 0.75
N GLU A 9 3.40 -6.41 2.07
CA GLU A 9 2.15 -6.80 2.72
C GLU A 9 1.31 -5.57 3.01
N ILE A 10 0.04 -5.62 2.61
CA ILE A 10 -0.94 -4.54 2.72
C ILE A 10 -2.11 -5.05 3.55
N ALA A 11 -2.16 -4.67 4.83
CA ALA A 11 -3.32 -4.91 5.68
C ALA A 11 -4.39 -3.85 5.42
N VAL A 12 -5.61 -4.29 5.13
CA VAL A 12 -6.80 -3.46 4.92
C VAL A 12 -7.83 -3.82 5.96
N GLU A 13 -8.26 -2.83 6.72
CA GLU A 13 -9.12 -3.00 7.89
C GLU A 13 -10.41 -2.21 7.69
N PHE A 14 -11.55 -2.88 7.80
CA PHE A 14 -12.86 -2.26 7.79
C PHE A 14 -13.38 -2.18 9.22
N SER A 15 -13.40 -0.98 9.79
CA SER A 15 -13.78 -0.75 11.19
C SER A 15 -15.29 -0.74 11.35
N SER A 16 -15.96 0.20 10.69
CA SER A 16 -17.41 0.35 10.76
C SER A 16 -17.97 0.90 9.46
N PHE A 17 -19.26 0.65 9.27
CA PHE A 17 -20.08 1.15 8.17
C PHE A 17 -21.07 2.17 8.72
N HIS A 18 -21.05 3.37 8.16
CA HIS A 18 -21.94 4.46 8.53
C HIS A 18 -22.96 4.66 7.42
N ASN A 19 -24.23 4.35 7.70
CA ASN A 19 -25.33 4.72 6.82
C ASN A 19 -25.68 6.18 7.05
N VAL A 20 -25.25 7.08 6.15
CA VAL A 20 -25.59 8.51 6.26
C VAL A 20 -27.02 8.76 5.76
N ASP A 21 -27.33 8.31 4.54
CA ASP A 21 -28.66 8.38 3.94
C ASP A 21 -28.85 7.38 2.78
N LEU A 22 -28.68 6.08 3.05
CA LEU A 22 -28.99 5.03 2.07
C LEU A 22 -30.49 5.04 1.73
N PHE A 23 -30.79 5.00 0.43
CA PHE A 23 -32.16 4.96 -0.07
C PHE A 23 -32.87 3.64 0.26
N GLN A 24 -32.11 2.54 0.34
CA GLN A 24 -32.62 1.20 0.55
C GLN A 24 -32.10 0.65 1.88
N ARG A 25 -32.98 -0.08 2.57
CA ARG A 25 -32.63 -0.89 3.74
C ARG A 25 -32.42 -2.31 3.28
N GLY A 26 -31.61 -3.07 4.00
CA GLY A 26 -31.32 -4.44 3.64
C GLY A 26 -29.92 -4.84 4.01
N TYR A 27 -29.35 -5.76 3.24
CA TYR A 27 -28.06 -6.38 3.54
C TYR A 27 -26.98 -5.83 2.64
N TYR A 28 -25.84 -5.51 3.25
CA TYR A 28 -24.69 -4.95 2.57
C TYR A 28 -23.43 -5.70 2.91
N HIS A 29 -22.47 -5.72 1.99
CA HIS A 29 -21.08 -6.00 2.31
C HIS A 29 -20.16 -5.25 1.34
N ILE A 30 -18.88 -5.28 1.66
CA ILE A 30 -17.84 -4.62 0.89
C ILE A 30 -16.99 -5.69 0.24
N ARG A 31 -16.79 -5.57 -1.07
CA ARG A 31 -15.80 -6.35 -1.80
C ARG A 31 -14.59 -5.48 -2.06
N CYS A 32 -13.42 -5.99 -1.72
CA CYS A 32 -12.16 -5.27 -1.78
C CYS A 32 -11.16 -6.05 -2.63
N THR A 33 -10.60 -5.39 -3.64
CA THR A 33 -9.63 -5.99 -4.56
C THR A 33 -8.43 -5.08 -4.73
N LEU A 34 -7.23 -5.62 -4.59
CA LEU A 34 -5.99 -4.91 -4.90
C LEU A 34 -5.70 -5.00 -6.40
N LYS A 35 -5.54 -3.85 -7.05
CA LYS A 35 -5.16 -3.71 -8.46
C LYS A 35 -3.64 -3.43 -8.53
N PRO A 36 -2.82 -4.38 -8.99
CA PRO A 36 -1.38 -4.18 -9.12
C PRO A 36 -1.03 -3.30 -10.35
N PRO A 37 0.23 -2.81 -10.46
CA PRO A 37 0.65 -1.98 -11.59
C PRO A 37 0.63 -2.75 -12.91
N GLU A 38 -0.05 -2.22 -13.93
CA GLU A 38 -0.29 -2.93 -15.21
C GLU A 38 0.98 -3.32 -15.98
N LYS A 39 2.06 -2.53 -15.85
CA LYS A 39 3.30 -2.68 -16.62
C LYS A 39 4.36 -3.52 -15.92
N THR A 40 4.11 -3.90 -14.66
CA THR A 40 5.05 -4.64 -13.83
C THR A 40 4.53 -6.06 -13.67
N ALA A 41 5.43 -7.05 -13.74
CA ALA A 41 5.03 -8.42 -13.47
C ALA A 41 4.75 -8.58 -11.97
N THR A 42 3.55 -9.04 -11.63
CA THR A 42 3.06 -9.08 -10.25
C THR A 42 2.31 -10.35 -9.91
N ASN A 43 2.30 -10.70 -8.63
CA ASN A 43 1.40 -11.70 -8.05
C ASN A 43 0.75 -11.09 -6.78
N VAL A 44 -0.53 -11.40 -6.53
CA VAL A 44 -1.27 -10.94 -5.36
C VAL A 44 -1.95 -12.14 -4.73
N ASP A 45 -1.67 -12.35 -3.45
CA ASP A 45 -2.38 -13.30 -2.59
C ASP A 45 -3.17 -12.54 -1.52
N VAL A 46 -4.29 -13.11 -1.08
CA VAL A 46 -5.16 -12.51 -0.05
C VAL A 46 -5.33 -13.47 1.12
N GLU A 47 -5.20 -12.96 2.33
CA GLU A 47 -5.40 -13.69 3.58
C GLU A 47 -6.41 -12.95 4.46
N TYR A 48 -7.28 -13.70 5.12
CA TYR A 48 -8.25 -13.16 6.08
C TYR A 48 -7.72 -13.35 7.50
N GLN A 49 -7.57 -12.25 8.25
CA GLN A 49 -7.12 -12.29 9.64
C GLN A 49 -8.30 -12.60 10.55
N ARG A 50 -8.60 -13.89 10.71
CA ARG A 50 -9.77 -14.39 11.44
C ARG A 50 -9.75 -13.94 12.91
N ARG A 51 -10.86 -13.33 13.35
CA ARG A 51 -11.11 -12.97 14.75
C ARG A 51 -12.20 -13.85 15.38
N PRO A 52 -12.32 -13.87 16.73
CA PRO A 52 -13.36 -14.63 17.42
C PRO A 52 -14.74 -14.29 16.87
N GLU A 53 -15.56 -15.32 16.66
CA GLU A 53 -16.84 -15.20 15.96
C GLU A 53 -17.84 -14.37 16.78
N GLU A 54 -18.23 -13.21 16.23
CA GLU A 54 -19.46 -12.52 16.58
C GLU A 54 -20.59 -13.09 15.72
N GLU A 55 -21.79 -13.26 16.28
CA GLU A 55 -22.96 -13.73 15.52
C GLU A 55 -23.23 -12.79 14.33
N CYS A 56 -23.10 -13.30 13.11
CA CYS A 56 -23.41 -12.59 11.88
C CYS A 56 -24.04 -13.56 10.86
N LEU A 57 -24.78 -13.02 9.88
CA LEU A 57 -25.45 -13.84 8.86
C LEU A 57 -24.43 -14.56 7.96
N PHE A 58 -23.47 -13.80 7.44
CA PHE A 58 -22.34 -14.33 6.67
C PHE A 58 -21.05 -13.68 7.17
N PRO A 59 -20.05 -14.47 7.61
CA PRO A 59 -18.76 -13.93 8.03
C PRO A 59 -17.95 -13.43 6.83
N ALA A 60 -16.93 -12.64 7.11
CA ALA A 60 -15.91 -12.28 6.13
C ALA A 60 -15.28 -13.52 5.49
N LEU A 61 -14.99 -13.42 4.20
CA LEU A 61 -14.41 -14.51 3.41
C LEU A 61 -13.57 -13.98 2.26
N ILE A 62 -12.78 -14.87 1.66
CA ILE A 62 -12.07 -14.59 0.40
C ILE A 62 -12.84 -15.27 -0.71
N SER A 63 -13.03 -14.56 -1.83
CA SER A 63 -13.72 -15.10 -3.00
C SER A 63 -13.08 -16.41 -3.47
N PRO A 64 -13.83 -17.29 -4.17
CA PRO A 64 -13.26 -18.53 -4.72
C PRO A 64 -12.08 -18.32 -5.68
N SER A 65 -11.94 -17.12 -6.27
CA SER A 65 -10.80 -16.75 -7.10
C SER A 65 -9.52 -16.47 -6.30
N GLY A 66 -9.61 -16.27 -4.98
CA GLY A 66 -8.50 -15.94 -4.10
C GLY A 66 -8.04 -14.48 -4.15
N MET A 67 -8.72 -13.62 -4.92
CA MET A 67 -8.25 -12.26 -5.22
C MET A 67 -9.06 -11.14 -4.55
N THR A 68 -10.27 -11.46 -4.06
CA THR A 68 -11.20 -10.46 -3.53
C THR A 68 -11.51 -10.80 -2.08
N ALA A 69 -11.23 -9.85 -1.19
CA ALA A 69 -11.70 -9.88 0.18
C ALA A 69 -13.17 -9.44 0.22
N ILE A 70 -14.01 -10.19 0.92
CA ILE A 70 -15.43 -9.89 1.10
C ILE A 70 -15.65 -9.73 2.60
N SER A 71 -16.07 -8.53 3.03
CA SER A 71 -16.41 -8.28 4.44
C SER A 71 -17.59 -9.14 4.87
N ARG A 72 -17.82 -9.24 6.18
CA ARG A 72 -19.07 -9.80 6.71
C ARG A 72 -20.26 -9.06 6.12
N THR A 73 -21.37 -9.78 6.00
CA THR A 73 -22.64 -9.18 5.60
C THR A 73 -23.28 -8.50 6.81
N ILE A 74 -23.53 -7.21 6.68
CA ILE A 74 -24.19 -6.38 7.69
C ILE A 74 -25.61 -6.07 7.26
N GLN A 75 -26.52 -5.92 8.21
CA GLN A 75 -27.89 -5.49 7.96
C GLN A 75 -28.03 -4.02 8.34
N ILE A 76 -28.62 -3.24 7.43
CA ILE A 76 -28.90 -1.82 7.60
C ILE A 76 -30.42 -1.63 7.75
N LEU A 77 -30.84 -1.07 8.87
CA LEU A 77 -32.23 -0.95 9.30
C LEU A 77 -32.69 0.51 9.45
N TYR A 78 -31.81 1.38 9.90
CA TYR A 78 -32.13 2.76 10.24
C TYR A 78 -31.23 3.74 9.49
N ARG A 79 -31.76 4.95 9.24
CA ARG A 79 -30.97 6.07 8.73
C ARG A 79 -30.05 6.58 9.85
N ASN A 80 -28.85 7.04 9.48
CA ASN A 80 -27.86 7.56 10.41
C ASN A 80 -27.48 6.54 11.49
N GLU A 81 -27.22 5.30 11.06
CA GLU A 81 -26.75 4.22 11.91
C GLU A 81 -25.30 3.86 11.59
N GLU A 82 -24.56 3.45 12.63
CA GLU A 82 -23.21 2.90 12.51
C GLU A 82 -23.26 1.42 12.88
N VAL A 83 -22.73 0.57 12.01
CA VAL A 83 -22.64 -0.87 12.23
C VAL A 83 -21.16 -1.29 12.22
N PRO A 84 -20.68 -2.01 13.26
CA PRO A 84 -19.31 -2.51 13.27
C PRO A 84 -19.12 -3.58 12.19
N ILE A 85 -18.02 -3.46 11.42
CA ILE A 85 -17.56 -4.51 10.49
C ILE A 85 -16.46 -5.31 11.18
N ASN A 86 -15.43 -4.65 11.71
CA ASN A 86 -14.30 -5.28 12.41
C ASN A 86 -13.61 -6.43 11.64
N ASP A 87 -13.47 -6.28 10.32
CA ASP A 87 -12.79 -7.28 9.48
C ASP A 87 -11.45 -6.74 9.00
N ALA A 88 -10.44 -7.60 8.91
CA ALA A 88 -9.10 -7.26 8.45
C ALA A 88 -8.58 -8.31 7.46
N PHE A 89 -7.97 -7.85 6.37
CA PHE A 89 -7.44 -8.68 5.30
C PHE A 89 -6.01 -8.27 4.99
N ILE A 90 -5.14 -9.22 4.67
CA ILE A 90 -3.76 -8.98 4.27
C ILE A 90 -3.63 -9.34 2.80
N PHE A 91 -3.33 -8.35 1.97
CA PHE A 91 -2.95 -8.54 0.57
C PHE A 91 -1.43 -8.59 0.48
N ARG A 92 -0.89 -9.70 -0.03
CA ARG A 92 0.55 -9.86 -0.27
C ARG A 92 0.84 -9.61 -1.74
N LEU A 93 1.45 -8.47 -2.02
CA LEU A 93 1.83 -8.03 -3.36
C LEU A 93 3.30 -8.35 -3.63
N HIS A 94 3.54 -9.19 -4.62
CA HIS A 94 4.87 -9.46 -5.15
C HIS A 94 5.10 -8.62 -6.41
N LEU A 95 6.16 -7.81 -6.42
CA LEU A 95 6.56 -6.95 -7.55
C LEU A 95 7.92 -7.40 -8.11
N LEU A 96 8.01 -7.60 -9.42
CA LEU A 96 9.29 -7.82 -10.09
C LEU A 96 10.01 -6.49 -10.32
N VAL A 97 11.12 -6.26 -9.61
CA VAL A 97 11.87 -5.01 -9.59
C VAL A 97 13.32 -5.19 -10.05
N ASP A 98 13.94 -4.10 -10.48
CA ASP A 98 15.38 -4.01 -10.74
C ASP A 98 16.11 -3.83 -9.40
N SER A 99 17.05 -4.73 -9.11
CA SER A 99 17.86 -4.70 -7.88
C SER A 99 18.61 -3.37 -7.63
N ASN A 100 18.84 -2.56 -8.66
CA ASN A 100 19.48 -1.24 -8.53
C ASN A 100 18.49 -0.09 -8.33
N LYS A 101 17.18 -0.33 -8.44
CA LYS A 101 16.13 0.71 -8.43
C LYS A 101 14.93 0.33 -7.56
N ILE A 102 15.15 -0.47 -6.51
CA ILE A 102 14.08 -1.03 -5.67
C ILE A 102 13.19 0.07 -5.10
N THR A 103 13.75 1.01 -4.35
CA THR A 103 13.01 2.12 -3.76
C THR A 103 12.26 2.92 -4.81
N GLN A 104 12.92 3.30 -5.90
CA GLN A 104 12.28 4.06 -6.98
C GLN A 104 11.09 3.30 -7.58
N GLN A 105 11.24 2.02 -7.88
CA GLN A 105 10.19 1.23 -8.55
C GLN A 105 9.04 0.85 -7.63
N VAL A 106 9.30 0.64 -6.33
CA VAL A 106 8.25 0.43 -5.33
C VAL A 106 7.49 1.72 -5.07
N ASP A 107 8.19 2.85 -4.89
CA ASP A 107 7.57 4.16 -4.60
C ASP A 107 6.76 4.69 -5.78
N SER A 108 7.16 4.38 -7.02
CA SER A 108 6.44 4.78 -8.23
C SER A 108 5.43 3.73 -8.72
N ALA A 109 5.18 2.66 -7.96
CA ALA A 109 4.25 1.61 -8.36
C ALA A 109 2.81 2.12 -8.28
N ASP A 110 2.09 2.08 -9.41
CA ASP A 110 0.65 2.42 -9.45
C ASP A 110 -0.17 1.27 -8.86
N VAL A 111 -0.29 1.26 -7.53
CA VAL A 111 -1.07 0.29 -6.77
C VAL A 111 -2.38 0.94 -6.35
N GLN A 112 -3.50 0.27 -6.61
CA GLN A 112 -4.82 0.79 -6.30
C GLN A 112 -5.64 -0.22 -5.50
N LEU A 113 -6.51 0.27 -4.63
CA LEU A 113 -7.48 -0.52 -3.89
C LEU A 113 -8.89 -0.21 -4.40
N SER A 114 -9.60 -1.23 -4.86
CA SER A 114 -10.97 -1.10 -5.36
C SER A 114 -11.94 -1.60 -4.29
N LEU A 115 -12.76 -0.70 -3.76
CA LEU A 115 -13.82 -1.02 -2.80
C LEU A 115 -15.16 -0.94 -3.51
N GLU A 116 -15.93 -2.01 -3.45
CA GLU A 116 -17.23 -2.12 -4.10
C GLU A 116 -18.29 -2.43 -3.05
N LEU A 117 -19.36 -1.63 -3.04
CA LEU A 117 -20.52 -1.83 -2.18
C LEU A 117 -21.49 -2.77 -2.87
N PHE A 118 -21.88 -3.82 -2.17
CA PHE A 118 -22.84 -4.81 -2.62
C PHE A 118 -24.09 -4.79 -1.74
N PHE A 119 -25.26 -5.01 -2.35
CA PHE A 119 -26.56 -4.85 -1.70
C PHE A 119 -27.54 -6.01 -2.03
N SER A 120 -28.42 -6.32 -1.08
CA SER A 120 -29.62 -7.13 -1.27
C SER A 120 -30.81 -6.61 -0.44
N GLU A 121 -31.98 -6.53 -1.06
CA GLU A 121 -33.25 -6.11 -0.44
C GLU A 121 -33.99 -7.26 0.30
N SER A 122 -33.38 -8.44 0.45
CA SER A 122 -34.06 -9.61 1.03
C SER A 122 -34.51 -9.37 2.48
N ASP A 123 -35.81 -9.45 2.78
CA ASP A 123 -36.35 -9.28 4.14
C ASP A 123 -35.86 -10.38 5.12
N VAL A 124 -35.62 -11.59 4.60
CA VAL A 124 -35.23 -12.77 5.38
C VAL A 124 -33.71 -13.06 5.33
N GLY A 125 -32.95 -12.19 4.66
CA GLY A 125 -31.52 -12.37 4.41
C GLY A 125 -31.22 -12.95 3.02
N PRO A 126 -30.08 -12.58 2.40
CA PRO A 126 -29.67 -13.14 1.12
C PRO A 126 -29.36 -14.65 1.22
N GLU A 127 -29.56 -15.39 0.13
CA GLU A 127 -29.28 -16.85 0.08
C GLU A 127 -27.79 -17.18 0.25
N SER A 128 -26.91 -16.33 -0.31
CA SER A 128 -25.46 -16.45 -0.20
C SER A 128 -24.80 -15.07 -0.40
N PRO A 129 -23.52 -14.89 -0.03
CA PRO A 129 -22.77 -13.67 -0.32
C PRO A 129 -22.71 -13.33 -1.83
N GLU A 130 -22.79 -14.33 -2.71
CA GLU A 130 -22.73 -14.13 -4.15
C GLU A 130 -24.02 -13.54 -4.73
N SER A 131 -25.15 -13.62 -4.01
CA SER A 131 -26.45 -13.13 -4.49
C SER A 131 -26.63 -11.61 -4.36
N LEU A 132 -25.78 -10.94 -3.57
CA LEU A 132 -25.77 -9.48 -3.50
C LEU A 132 -25.27 -8.89 -4.82
N MET A 133 -25.78 -7.72 -5.18
CA MET A 133 -25.46 -7.00 -6.41
C MET A 133 -24.58 -5.79 -6.12
N GLY A 134 -23.54 -5.56 -6.93
CA GLY A 134 -22.70 -4.37 -6.82
C GLY A 134 -23.48 -3.12 -7.20
N VAL A 135 -23.50 -2.13 -6.30
CA VAL A 135 -24.31 -0.90 -6.44
C VAL A 135 -23.49 0.38 -6.49
N SER A 136 -22.29 0.38 -5.89
CA SER A 136 -21.37 1.52 -5.90
C SER A 136 -19.93 1.03 -5.83
N SER A 137 -18.98 1.84 -6.29
CA SER A 137 -17.55 1.54 -6.14
C SER A 137 -16.71 2.79 -5.98
N GLN A 138 -15.59 2.62 -5.28
CA GLN A 138 -14.57 3.64 -5.06
C GLN A 138 -13.20 3.02 -5.33
N THR A 139 -12.28 3.83 -5.86
CA THR A 139 -10.89 3.42 -6.09
C THR A 139 -9.98 4.36 -5.33
N LEU A 140 -9.14 3.78 -4.48
CA LEU A 140 -8.10 4.48 -3.73
C LEU A 140 -6.76 4.22 -4.41
N LYS A 141 -5.97 5.27 -4.63
CA LYS A 141 -4.57 5.15 -5.03
C LYS A 141 -3.69 5.07 -3.79
N LEU A 142 -2.80 4.09 -3.76
CA LEU A 142 -1.86 3.86 -2.66
C LEU A 142 -0.48 4.37 -3.06
N HIS A 143 -0.08 5.52 -2.54
CA HIS A 143 1.25 6.09 -2.79
C HIS A 143 2.27 5.45 -1.83
N LEU A 144 2.80 4.31 -2.26
CA LEU A 144 3.70 3.48 -1.45
C LEU A 144 5.00 4.21 -1.10
N SER A 145 5.55 3.87 0.08
CA SER A 145 6.94 4.15 0.42
C SER A 145 7.65 2.85 0.78
N CYS A 146 8.66 2.48 -0.01
CA CYS A 146 9.49 1.29 0.17
C CYS A 146 10.13 1.22 1.56
N ILE A 147 10.52 2.37 2.10
CA ILE A 147 11.23 2.46 3.38
C ILE A 147 10.28 2.77 4.54
N LYS A 148 9.32 3.69 4.36
CA LYS A 148 8.45 4.12 5.47
C LYS A 148 7.17 3.30 5.60
N GLY A 149 6.79 2.58 4.54
CA GLY A 149 5.46 2.00 4.43
C GLY A 149 4.35 3.04 4.32
N ILE A 150 3.11 2.56 4.42
CA ILE A 150 1.89 3.36 4.60
C ILE A 150 1.26 2.94 5.93
N HIS A 151 0.82 3.89 6.73
CA HIS A 151 -0.06 3.63 7.87
C HIS A 151 -1.06 4.78 7.95
N HIS A 152 -2.25 4.57 7.40
CA HIS A 152 -3.17 5.66 7.09
C HIS A 152 -4.63 5.23 7.23
N HIS A 153 -5.46 6.15 7.69
CA HIS A 153 -6.91 5.95 7.76
C HIS A 153 -7.62 6.81 6.72
N VAL A 154 -8.61 6.24 6.07
CA VAL A 154 -9.44 6.91 5.06
C VAL A 154 -10.90 6.49 5.21
N PRO A 155 -11.81 7.42 5.50
CA PRO A 155 -13.25 7.18 5.41
C PRO A 155 -13.64 7.17 3.92
N VAL A 156 -14.04 6.01 3.41
CA VAL A 156 -14.40 5.85 2.00
C VAL A 156 -15.88 6.11 1.84
N LEU A 157 -16.20 7.25 1.25
CA LEU A 157 -17.56 7.67 0.93
C LEU A 157 -17.99 7.11 -0.42
N PHE A 158 -19.13 6.41 -0.45
CA PHE A 158 -19.76 5.94 -1.69
C PHE A 158 -20.58 7.04 -2.37
N ASP A 159 -21.14 6.75 -3.54
CA ASP A 159 -21.82 7.76 -4.36
C ASP A 159 -23.08 8.35 -3.70
N TYR A 160 -23.62 9.39 -4.32
CA TYR A 160 -24.79 10.12 -3.82
C TYR A 160 -26.05 9.24 -3.66
N PHE A 161 -26.22 8.19 -4.48
CA PHE A 161 -27.33 7.24 -4.36
C PHE A 161 -27.08 6.15 -3.31
N HIS A 162 -25.85 6.03 -2.83
CA HIS A 162 -25.44 5.10 -1.80
C HIS A 162 -24.68 5.83 -0.71
N PHE A 163 -25.29 6.89 -0.17
CA PHE A 163 -24.62 7.82 0.73
C PHE A 163 -24.29 7.16 2.08
N ALA A 164 -23.16 6.48 2.10
CA ALA A 164 -22.62 5.71 3.20
C ALA A 164 -21.09 5.78 3.21
N VAL A 165 -20.51 5.61 4.38
CA VAL A 165 -19.06 5.68 4.60
C VAL A 165 -18.59 4.35 5.20
N VAL A 166 -17.53 3.78 4.64
CA VAL A 166 -16.77 2.72 5.33
C VAL A 166 -15.47 3.31 5.90
N ASP A 167 -15.30 3.13 7.20
CA ASP A 167 -14.05 3.47 7.87
C ASP A 167 -12.97 2.44 7.56
N THR A 168 -11.99 2.86 6.77
CA THR A 168 -10.93 1.98 6.24
C THR A 168 -9.58 2.41 6.78
N THR A 169 -8.83 1.48 7.37
CA THR A 169 -7.42 1.69 7.73
C THR A 169 -6.55 0.82 6.85
N ILE A 170 -5.45 1.38 6.34
CA ILE A 170 -4.51 0.70 5.45
C ILE A 170 -3.12 0.78 6.06
N HIS A 171 -2.49 -0.38 6.21
CA HIS A 171 -1.09 -0.51 6.57
C HIS A 171 -0.35 -1.26 5.47
N ALA A 172 0.78 -0.74 4.97
CA ALA A 172 1.56 -1.39 3.92
C ALA A 172 3.05 -1.31 4.22
N VAL A 173 3.77 -2.43 4.16
CA VAL A 173 5.21 -2.48 4.46
C VAL A 173 5.94 -3.41 3.49
N LEU A 174 7.16 -3.04 3.09
CA LEU A 174 8.09 -3.95 2.41
C LEU A 174 8.54 -5.04 3.41
N THR A 175 8.09 -6.26 3.22
CA THR A 175 8.39 -7.38 4.12
C THR A 175 9.52 -8.27 3.64
N GLY A 176 9.89 -8.20 2.35
CA GLY A 176 11.05 -8.96 1.89
C GLY A 176 11.52 -8.69 0.47
N LEU A 177 12.76 -9.11 0.23
CA LEU A 177 13.37 -9.19 -1.09
C LEU A 177 13.83 -10.63 -1.32
N SER A 178 13.46 -11.21 -2.45
CA SER A 178 13.79 -12.59 -2.77
C SER A 178 14.08 -12.79 -4.25
N LEU A 179 14.58 -13.97 -4.60
CA LEU A 179 14.58 -14.40 -5.99
C LEU A 179 13.13 -14.43 -6.52
N PRO A 180 12.91 -14.04 -7.79
CA PRO A 180 11.57 -14.08 -8.37
C PRO A 180 10.98 -15.48 -8.41
N ASP A 181 9.76 -15.63 -7.89
CA ASP A 181 8.99 -16.86 -8.00
C ASP A 181 8.59 -17.09 -9.47
N PRO A 182 8.67 -18.32 -10.02
CA PRO A 182 8.24 -18.60 -11.39
C PRO A 182 6.83 -18.11 -11.75
N SER A 183 5.91 -18.02 -10.77
CA SER A 183 4.56 -17.51 -10.93
C SER A 183 4.50 -16.03 -11.29
N ILE A 184 5.47 -15.21 -10.86
CA ILE A 184 5.59 -13.79 -11.24
C ILE A 184 6.15 -13.64 -12.66
N ILE A 185 6.98 -14.59 -13.12
CA ILE A 185 7.68 -14.52 -14.42
C ILE A 185 6.81 -15.07 -15.57
N LYS A 186 5.49 -15.28 -15.38
CA LYS A 186 4.65 -15.92 -16.41
C LYS A 186 4.85 -15.27 -17.78
N PRO A 187 5.31 -16.02 -18.80
CA PRO A 187 5.50 -15.48 -20.13
C PRO A 187 4.13 -15.09 -20.70
N VAL A 188 4.06 -13.92 -21.35
CA VAL A 188 2.91 -13.51 -22.16
C VAL A 188 2.59 -14.66 -23.11
N LYS A 189 1.40 -15.26 -22.99
CA LYS A 189 0.93 -16.30 -23.93
C LYS A 189 0.71 -15.66 -25.30
N THR A 190 1.74 -15.55 -26.12
CA THR A 190 1.56 -15.46 -27.57
C THR A 190 1.22 -16.86 -28.07
N SER A 191 -0.06 -17.19 -28.05
CA SER A 191 -0.56 -18.44 -28.62
C SER A 191 -0.47 -18.36 -30.14
N TRP A 192 0.61 -18.88 -30.73
CA TRP A 192 0.62 -19.20 -32.16
C TRP A 192 1.29 -20.56 -32.40
N PHE A 193 0.45 -21.51 -32.84
CA PHE A 193 0.69 -22.85 -33.40
C PHE A 193 1.85 -23.73 -32.86
N GLY A 194 1.43 -24.82 -32.20
CA GLY A 194 2.00 -26.17 -32.20
C GLY A 194 3.48 -26.35 -32.57
N VAL A 195 4.33 -26.47 -31.54
CA VAL A 195 5.61 -27.19 -31.63
C VAL A 195 5.73 -28.12 -30.43
N LYS A 196 6.10 -29.37 -30.74
CA LYS A 196 6.21 -30.50 -29.80
C LYS A 196 7.26 -30.23 -28.71
N SER A 197 6.93 -30.73 -27.52
CA SER A 197 7.76 -30.81 -26.31
C SER A 197 9.23 -31.19 -26.58
N GLY A 198 10.14 -30.26 -26.26
CA GLY A 198 11.59 -30.50 -26.19
C GLY A 198 12.03 -31.17 -24.87
N PRO A 199 13.34 -31.48 -24.71
CA PRO A 199 13.91 -32.25 -23.59
C PRO A 199 13.76 -31.53 -22.24
N PRO A 200 14.08 -32.17 -21.10
CA PRO A 200 13.79 -31.61 -19.78
C PRO A 200 14.45 -30.23 -19.65
N LEU A 201 13.63 -29.27 -19.25
CA LEU A 201 14.00 -27.88 -19.05
C LEU A 201 15.19 -27.87 -18.08
N ARG A 202 16.41 -27.55 -18.58
CA ARG A 202 17.52 -27.19 -17.70
C ARG A 202 16.97 -26.11 -16.76
N GLN A 203 17.15 -26.27 -15.44
CA GLN A 203 16.85 -25.20 -14.50
C GLN A 203 17.58 -23.96 -14.97
N SER A 204 16.82 -22.97 -15.46
CA SER A 204 17.38 -21.72 -15.94
C SER A 204 18.08 -21.05 -14.76
N THR A 205 19.31 -20.60 -14.97
CA THR A 205 19.99 -19.75 -13.99
C THR A 205 19.08 -18.57 -13.63
N PRO A 206 18.89 -18.25 -12.34
CA PRO A 206 18.02 -17.14 -11.93
C PRO A 206 18.46 -15.82 -12.58
N PRO A 207 17.54 -14.95 -13.02
CA PRO A 207 17.87 -13.67 -13.64
C PRO A 207 18.80 -12.81 -12.76
N PHE A 208 18.56 -12.77 -11.45
CA PHE A 208 19.43 -12.11 -10.48
C PHE A 208 20.86 -12.66 -10.50
N TYR A 209 21.01 -13.99 -10.46
CA TYR A 209 22.32 -14.65 -10.56
C TYR A 209 22.99 -14.30 -11.89
N THR A 210 22.27 -14.37 -13.01
CA THR A 210 22.82 -14.03 -14.34
C THR A 210 23.25 -12.58 -14.43
N LYS A 211 22.54 -11.66 -13.76
CA LYS A 211 22.92 -10.24 -13.69
C LYS A 211 24.20 -10.04 -12.88
N LEU A 212 24.38 -10.78 -11.78
CA LEU A 212 25.54 -10.69 -10.91
C LEU A 212 26.79 -11.42 -11.44
N PHE A 213 26.61 -12.62 -12.00
CA PHE A 213 27.72 -13.55 -12.32
C PHE A 213 27.79 -13.93 -13.80
N GLY A 214 26.88 -13.43 -14.64
CA GLY A 214 26.80 -13.76 -16.07
C GLY A 214 26.17 -15.13 -16.37
N THR A 215 26.29 -15.58 -17.62
CA THR A 215 25.60 -16.77 -18.15
C THR A 215 26.36 -18.08 -18.00
N LYS A 216 27.58 -18.07 -17.44
CA LYS A 216 28.41 -19.29 -17.34
C LYS A 216 27.97 -20.15 -16.16
N PRO A 217 27.81 -21.47 -16.34
CA PRO A 217 27.42 -22.38 -15.26
C PRO A 217 28.53 -22.51 -14.21
N PRO A 218 28.16 -22.79 -12.94
CA PRO A 218 29.08 -22.71 -11.79
C PRO A 218 30.27 -23.66 -11.84
N SER A 219 30.18 -24.76 -12.59
CA SER A 219 31.16 -25.84 -12.61
C SER A 219 32.38 -25.60 -13.51
N SER A 220 32.53 -24.40 -14.10
CA SER A 220 33.56 -24.11 -15.10
C SER A 220 34.53 -22.98 -14.73
N ILE A 221 34.45 -22.47 -13.50
CA ILE A 221 35.28 -21.34 -13.03
C ILE A 221 36.40 -21.87 -12.14
N GLU A 222 37.37 -22.56 -12.75
CA GLU A 222 38.76 -22.49 -12.26
C GLU A 222 39.37 -21.20 -12.83
N VAL A 223 38.95 -20.04 -12.34
CA VAL A 223 39.52 -18.76 -12.80
C VAL A 223 39.75 -17.85 -11.61
N LYS A 224 41.02 -17.50 -11.41
CA LYS A 224 41.55 -16.52 -10.46
C LYS A 224 40.62 -15.33 -10.30
N TYR A 225 40.06 -15.20 -9.10
CA TYR A 225 39.45 -13.98 -8.62
C TYR A 225 40.45 -12.82 -8.72
N VAL A 226 40.14 -11.84 -9.56
CA VAL A 226 40.76 -10.52 -9.47
C VAL A 226 39.98 -9.78 -8.39
N ALA A 227 40.67 -9.31 -7.35
CA ALA A 227 40.11 -8.63 -6.17
C ALA A 227 39.22 -7.40 -6.46
N LEU A 228 39.06 -7.01 -7.73
CA LEU A 228 38.16 -5.95 -8.18
C LEU A 228 36.67 -6.40 -8.23
N ASP A 229 36.38 -7.69 -8.37
CA ASP A 229 34.99 -8.19 -8.53
C ASP A 229 34.23 -8.32 -7.20
N VAL A 230 34.93 -8.52 -6.07
CA VAL A 230 34.28 -8.67 -4.74
C VAL A 230 33.62 -7.35 -4.29
N PHE A 231 34.21 -6.22 -4.64
CA PHE A 231 33.71 -4.90 -4.26
C PHE A 231 32.31 -4.62 -4.83
N GLU A 232 32.04 -5.03 -6.08
CA GLU A 232 30.72 -4.86 -6.70
C GLU A 232 29.65 -5.69 -5.99
N TYR A 233 29.97 -6.94 -5.60
CA TYR A 233 29.08 -7.78 -4.81
C TYR A 233 28.79 -7.19 -3.43
N ILE A 234 29.79 -6.60 -2.78
CA ILE A 234 29.62 -5.90 -1.50
C ILE A 234 28.69 -4.71 -1.67
N LEU A 235 28.86 -3.89 -2.71
CA LEU A 235 27.99 -2.73 -2.95
C LEU A 235 26.54 -3.13 -3.18
N ILE A 236 26.30 -4.18 -3.96
CA ILE A 236 24.94 -4.69 -4.22
C ILE A 236 24.36 -5.27 -2.94
N SER A 237 25.08 -6.16 -2.24
CA SER A 237 24.61 -6.73 -0.97
C SER A 237 24.28 -5.64 0.05
N ARG A 238 25.18 -4.65 0.20
CA ARG A 238 24.98 -3.49 1.07
C ARG A 238 23.72 -2.72 0.68
N SER A 239 23.50 -2.44 -0.61
CA SER A 239 22.31 -1.73 -1.09
C SER A 239 21.01 -2.49 -0.76
N LEU A 240 20.96 -3.78 -1.06
CA LEU A 240 19.78 -4.61 -0.85
C LEU A 240 19.45 -4.77 0.64
N CYS A 241 20.46 -5.13 1.45
CA CYS A 241 20.31 -5.31 2.88
C CYS A 241 19.98 -3.98 3.57
N SER A 242 20.63 -2.87 3.16
CA SER A 242 20.31 -1.54 3.71
C SER A 242 18.88 -1.12 3.41
N THR A 243 18.33 -1.50 2.26
CA THR A 243 16.93 -1.21 1.91
C THR A 243 15.98 -1.93 2.87
N LEU A 244 16.16 -3.24 3.09
CA LEU A 244 15.35 -4.01 4.04
C LEU A 244 15.54 -3.56 5.49
N LEU A 245 16.78 -3.36 5.94
CA LEU A 245 17.06 -2.87 7.29
C LEU A 245 16.46 -1.48 7.51
N SER A 246 16.46 -0.62 6.50
CA SER A 246 15.82 0.70 6.60
C SER A 246 14.30 0.57 6.75
N ALA A 247 13.66 -0.35 6.01
CA ALA A 247 12.25 -0.65 6.19
C ALA A 247 11.94 -1.20 7.60
N GLN A 248 12.77 -2.11 8.10
CA GLN A 248 12.67 -2.67 9.45
C GLN A 248 12.78 -1.59 10.54
N VAL A 249 13.81 -0.73 10.46
CA VAL A 249 14.05 0.33 11.43
C VAL A 249 12.90 1.34 11.43
N ASN A 250 12.38 1.70 10.25
CA ASN A 250 11.23 2.61 10.17
C ASN A 250 9.97 1.96 10.74
N LEU A 251 9.71 0.69 10.45
CA LEU A 251 8.58 -0.04 11.04
C LEU A 251 8.68 -0.08 12.58
N LEU A 252 9.86 -0.41 13.13
CA LEU A 252 10.10 -0.42 14.57
C LEU A 252 9.91 0.96 15.21
N ALA A 253 10.47 2.00 14.58
CA ALA A 253 10.32 3.37 15.07
C ALA A 253 8.84 3.81 15.07
N TYR A 254 8.10 3.45 14.01
CA TYR A 254 6.69 3.77 13.92
C TYR A 254 5.84 2.99 14.92
N PHE A 255 6.14 1.70 15.11
CA PHE A 255 5.55 0.88 16.16
C PHE A 255 5.74 1.55 17.53
N GLN A 256 6.96 1.92 17.89
CA GLN A 256 7.24 2.59 19.17
C GLN A 256 6.46 3.91 19.32
N CYS A 257 6.36 4.70 18.24
CA CYS A 257 5.57 5.93 18.23
C CYS A 257 4.08 5.65 18.53
N LEU A 258 3.49 4.62 17.90
CA LEU A 258 2.09 4.28 18.14
C LEU A 258 1.82 3.68 19.52
N ALA A 259 2.83 3.09 20.17
CA ALA A 259 2.70 2.54 21.52
C ALA A 259 2.31 3.61 22.56
N GLU A 260 2.58 4.89 22.29
CA GLU A 260 2.16 6.00 23.16
C GLU A 260 0.64 6.08 23.32
N TYR A 261 -0.12 5.72 22.28
CA TYR A 261 -1.60 5.71 22.28
C TYR A 261 -2.20 4.48 22.99
N LEU A 262 -1.38 3.47 23.26
CA LEU A 262 -1.80 2.26 23.98
C LEU A 262 -1.68 2.46 25.50
N PRO A 263 -2.57 1.84 26.29
CA PRO A 263 -2.40 1.79 27.74
C PRO A 263 -1.15 0.95 28.08
N ALA A 264 -0.51 1.27 29.20
CA ALA A 264 0.77 0.64 29.58
C ALA A 264 0.72 -0.90 29.65
N SER A 265 -0.44 -1.49 29.93
CA SER A 265 -0.66 -2.94 29.98
C SER A 265 -0.66 -3.64 28.61
N GLU A 266 -0.93 -2.90 27.53
CA GLU A 266 -1.02 -3.43 26.15
C GLU A 266 0.24 -3.11 25.34
N ARG A 267 1.20 -2.37 25.90
CA ARG A 267 2.46 -2.02 25.22
C ARG A 267 3.37 -3.26 25.18
N LEU A 268 3.75 -3.66 23.98
CA LEU A 268 4.77 -4.69 23.78
C LEU A 268 6.17 -4.09 23.96
N ASP A 269 7.04 -4.83 24.64
CA ASP A 269 8.48 -4.56 24.68
C ASP A 269 9.11 -5.12 23.40
N ILE A 270 9.09 -4.29 22.36
CA ILE A 270 9.83 -4.53 21.13
C ILE A 270 11.28 -4.29 21.51
N GLY A 271 12.07 -5.37 21.63
CA GLY A 271 13.40 -5.37 22.24
C GLY A 271 14.43 -4.38 21.64
N LYS A 272 15.72 -4.61 21.94
CA LYS A 272 16.81 -3.65 21.64
C LYS A 272 16.70 -2.97 20.27
N VAL A 273 16.93 -1.66 20.28
CA VAL A 273 17.13 -0.83 19.09
C VAL A 273 18.10 -1.54 18.14
N VAL A 274 17.67 -1.71 16.89
CA VAL A 274 18.53 -2.28 15.84
C VAL A 274 19.67 -1.30 15.57
N ASP A 275 20.90 -1.70 15.89
CA ASP A 275 22.09 -0.96 15.45
C ASP A 275 22.30 -1.21 13.97
N PHE A 276 21.81 -0.27 13.16
CA PHE A 276 21.88 -0.36 11.71
C PHE A 276 23.32 -0.50 11.20
N GLY A 277 24.28 0.21 11.83
CA GLY A 277 25.68 0.17 11.42
C GLY A 277 26.30 -1.19 11.69
N GLU A 278 26.17 -1.68 12.93
CA GLU A 278 26.68 -3.00 13.32
C GLU A 278 26.08 -4.12 12.47
N ARG A 279 24.78 -4.03 12.17
CA ARG A 279 24.09 -5.04 11.34
C ARG A 279 24.63 -5.04 9.91
N VAL A 280 24.78 -3.88 9.28
CA VAL A 280 25.34 -3.78 7.93
C VAL A 280 26.78 -4.28 7.88
N ASP A 281 27.62 -3.89 8.84
CA ASP A 281 29.01 -4.31 8.90
C ASP A 281 29.14 -5.84 9.08
N GLY A 282 28.29 -6.44 9.92
CA GLY A 282 28.23 -7.89 10.10
C GLY A 282 27.90 -8.65 8.81
N LEU A 283 26.97 -8.14 8.00
CA LEU A 283 26.58 -8.74 6.72
C LEU A 283 27.71 -8.61 5.68
N ILE A 284 28.38 -7.45 5.64
CA ILE A 284 29.53 -7.22 4.74
C ILE A 284 30.68 -8.16 5.08
N ASN A 285 31.00 -8.34 6.36
CA ASN A 285 32.04 -9.27 6.81
C ASN A 285 31.74 -10.72 6.35
N GLY A 286 30.47 -11.11 6.30
CA GLY A 286 30.05 -12.42 5.77
C GLY A 286 30.36 -12.58 4.28
N ILE A 287 30.14 -11.53 3.48
CA ILE A 287 30.48 -11.52 2.05
C ILE A 287 31.99 -11.54 1.82
N GLU A 288 32.76 -10.80 2.62
CA GLU A 288 34.22 -10.77 2.53
C GLU A 288 34.87 -12.11 2.89
N ALA A 289 34.22 -12.90 3.75
CA ALA A 289 34.68 -14.24 4.12
C ALA A 289 34.40 -15.32 3.04
N ALA A 290 33.49 -15.05 2.10
CA ALA A 290 33.15 -15.99 1.04
C ALA A 290 34.23 -16.06 -0.05
N THR A 291 34.53 -17.27 -0.52
CA THR A 291 35.65 -17.53 -1.44
C THR A 291 35.22 -17.87 -2.87
N THR A 292 33.95 -18.25 -3.06
CA THR A 292 33.39 -18.64 -4.37
C THR A 292 32.11 -17.85 -4.73
N PRO A 293 31.70 -17.79 -6.02
CA PRO A 293 30.58 -16.94 -6.41
C PRO A 293 29.26 -17.51 -5.87
N ASN A 294 29.21 -18.84 -5.75
CA ASN A 294 28.09 -19.55 -5.14
C ASN A 294 27.99 -19.27 -3.64
N GLU A 295 29.11 -19.19 -2.93
CA GLU A 295 29.13 -18.81 -1.51
C GLU A 295 28.64 -17.37 -1.33
N ILE A 296 29.13 -16.42 -2.14
CA ILE A 296 28.69 -15.02 -2.12
C ILE A 296 27.18 -14.94 -2.42
N PHE A 297 26.70 -15.62 -3.47
CA PHE A 297 25.29 -15.63 -3.81
C PHE A 297 24.42 -16.23 -2.70
N ALA A 298 24.83 -17.37 -2.14
CA ALA A 298 24.13 -18.01 -1.04
C ALA A 298 24.08 -17.12 0.19
N GLN A 299 25.18 -16.42 0.49
CA GLN A 299 25.25 -15.46 1.60
C GLN A 299 24.27 -14.30 1.38
N ILE A 300 24.26 -13.66 0.20
CA ILE A 300 23.31 -12.59 -0.11
C ILE A 300 21.87 -13.07 0.06
N CYS A 301 21.52 -14.23 -0.52
CA CYS A 301 20.17 -14.76 -0.39
C CYS A 301 19.81 -15.09 1.08
N GLY A 302 20.76 -15.64 1.84
CA GLY A 302 20.59 -15.93 3.27
C GLY A 302 20.36 -14.66 4.10
N ASP A 303 21.15 -13.62 3.85
CA ASP A 303 21.04 -12.31 4.50
C ASP A 303 19.68 -11.66 4.24
N LEU A 304 19.24 -11.63 2.98
CA LEU A 304 17.92 -11.10 2.61
C LEU A 304 16.79 -11.90 3.28
N SER A 305 16.88 -13.23 3.29
CA SER A 305 15.89 -14.08 3.93
C SER A 305 15.86 -13.88 5.45
N SER A 306 17.02 -13.68 6.08
CA SER A 306 17.13 -13.44 7.52
C SER A 306 16.45 -12.13 7.89
N ILE A 307 16.81 -11.03 7.22
CA ILE A 307 16.22 -9.71 7.50
C ILE A 307 14.71 -9.71 7.20
N SER A 308 14.29 -10.32 6.09
CA SER A 308 12.87 -10.44 5.74
C SER A 308 12.10 -11.20 6.83
N SER A 309 12.67 -12.28 7.38
CA SER A 309 12.04 -13.02 8.48
C SER A 309 11.89 -12.17 9.73
N GLU A 310 12.90 -11.38 10.07
CA GLU A 310 12.82 -10.45 11.20
C GLU A 310 11.75 -9.35 10.96
N ILE A 311 11.65 -8.80 9.75
CA ILE A 311 10.61 -7.82 9.40
C ILE A 311 9.22 -8.45 9.53
N CYS A 312 9.00 -9.66 9.00
CA CYS A 312 7.72 -10.35 9.11
C CYS A 312 7.30 -10.59 10.56
N LEU A 313 8.25 -10.86 11.47
CA LEU A 313 7.96 -11.01 12.90
C LEU A 313 7.50 -9.68 13.52
N VAL A 314 8.23 -8.59 13.27
CA VAL A 314 7.85 -7.25 13.75
C VAL A 314 6.51 -6.82 13.18
N TRP A 315 6.28 -7.09 11.89
CA TRP A 315 5.04 -6.79 11.21
C TRP A 315 3.85 -7.57 11.78
N SER A 316 4.03 -8.86 12.08
CA SER A 316 2.98 -9.66 12.74
C SER A 316 2.63 -9.10 14.13
N GLN A 317 3.63 -8.72 14.93
CA GLN A 317 3.43 -8.08 16.23
C GLN A 317 2.74 -6.72 16.10
N PHE A 318 3.06 -5.97 15.04
CA PHE A 318 2.46 -4.68 14.74
C PHE A 318 0.96 -4.85 14.48
N LEU A 319 0.59 -5.77 13.59
CA LEU A 319 -0.80 -6.07 13.28
C LEU A 319 -1.56 -6.59 14.51
N GLU A 320 -0.95 -7.44 15.33
CA GLU A 320 -1.56 -7.92 16.57
C GLU A 320 -1.90 -6.77 17.54
N SER A 321 -1.03 -5.75 17.60
CA SER A 321 -1.19 -4.63 18.54
C SER A 321 -2.15 -3.55 18.04
N TYR A 322 -2.14 -3.26 16.74
CA TYR A 322 -2.75 -2.05 16.18
C TYR A 322 -3.95 -2.29 15.28
N THR A 323 -4.14 -3.50 14.74
CA THR A 323 -5.27 -3.76 13.86
C THR A 323 -6.59 -3.55 14.57
N LEU A 324 -7.44 -2.71 13.98
CA LEU A 324 -8.75 -2.30 14.50
C LEU A 324 -8.68 -1.68 15.91
N ASN A 325 -7.51 -1.17 16.33
CA ASN A 325 -7.37 -0.51 17.62
C ASN A 325 -7.96 0.89 17.57
N LYS A 326 -9.07 1.10 18.29
CA LYS A 326 -9.85 2.36 18.26
C LYS A 326 -9.03 3.60 18.62
N ARG A 327 -8.04 3.49 19.51
CA ARG A 327 -7.22 4.64 19.95
C ARG A 327 -6.27 5.08 18.84
N VAL A 328 -5.64 4.12 18.20
CA VAL A 328 -4.72 4.36 17.08
C VAL A 328 -5.48 4.80 15.83
N ILE A 329 -6.66 4.23 15.56
CA ILE A 329 -7.55 4.69 14.49
C ILE A 329 -7.95 6.15 14.68
N SER A 330 -8.26 6.56 15.92
CA SER A 330 -8.61 7.96 16.21
C SER A 330 -7.45 8.90 15.87
N TYR A 331 -6.21 8.52 16.19
CA TYR A 331 -5.03 9.27 15.77
C TYR A 331 -4.91 9.36 14.24
N PHE A 332 -5.09 8.25 13.51
CA PHE A 332 -5.03 8.27 12.05
C PHE A 332 -6.15 9.09 11.41
N ARG A 333 -7.35 9.14 12.01
CA ARG A 333 -8.45 10.00 11.55
C ARG A 333 -8.09 11.47 11.62
N GLU A 334 -7.54 11.91 12.75
CA GLU A 334 -7.09 13.28 12.92
C GLU A 334 -5.98 13.62 11.92
N GLU A 335 -5.02 12.71 11.72
CA GLU A 335 -3.95 12.90 10.77
C GLU A 335 -4.47 13.00 9.32
N HIS A 336 -5.39 12.12 8.94
CA HIS A 336 -6.04 12.17 7.62
C HIS A 336 -6.82 13.47 7.42
N HIS A 337 -7.62 13.88 8.41
CA HIS A 337 -8.38 15.12 8.36
C HIS A 337 -7.46 16.34 8.19
N ARG A 338 -6.38 16.39 8.97
CA ARG A 338 -5.37 17.44 8.90
C ARG A 338 -4.70 17.51 7.53
N GLN A 339 -4.34 16.37 6.94
CA GLN A 339 -3.76 16.31 5.59
C GLN A 339 -4.76 16.80 4.53
N ARG A 340 -6.04 16.38 4.60
CA ARG A 340 -7.08 16.83 3.66
C ARG A 340 -7.36 18.32 3.76
N ILE A 341 -7.50 18.86 4.98
CA ILE A 341 -7.66 20.31 5.19
C ILE A 341 -6.44 21.06 4.65
N GLY A 342 -5.23 20.59 4.96
CA GLY A 342 -4.00 21.19 4.46
C GLY A 342 -4.02 21.27 2.93
N HIS A 343 -4.28 20.14 2.28
CA HIS A 343 -4.35 20.06 0.82
C HIS A 343 -5.45 20.97 0.22
N PHE A 344 -6.65 20.97 0.81
CA PHE A 344 -7.74 21.82 0.37
C PHE A 344 -7.43 23.32 0.55
N SER A 345 -6.73 23.68 1.63
CA SER A 345 -6.36 25.07 1.92
C SER A 345 -5.38 25.67 0.92
N GLU A 346 -4.61 24.85 0.21
CA GLU A 346 -3.71 25.32 -0.87
C GLU A 346 -4.46 25.95 -2.05
N ALA A 347 -5.76 25.66 -2.18
CA ALA A 347 -6.63 26.22 -3.20
C ALA A 347 -7.56 27.33 -2.67
N PHE A 348 -7.42 27.73 -1.40
CA PHE A 348 -8.33 28.65 -0.72
C PHE A 348 -7.63 29.97 -0.39
N PHE A 349 -8.12 31.07 -0.96
CA PHE A 349 -7.54 32.40 -0.84
C PHE A 349 -8.53 33.36 -0.19
N VAL A 350 -8.16 33.97 0.92
CA VAL A 350 -8.99 34.92 1.66
C VAL A 350 -8.45 36.33 1.50
N GLN A 351 -9.30 37.25 1.09
CA GLN A 351 -9.01 38.68 1.05
C GLN A 351 -9.96 39.41 1.99
N GLU A 352 -9.41 40.15 2.94
CA GLU A 352 -10.19 41.02 3.82
C GLU A 352 -10.18 42.45 3.24
N TYR A 353 -11.37 43.03 3.10
CA TYR A 353 -11.56 44.39 2.61
C TYR A 353 -12.04 45.30 3.73
N SER A 354 -11.48 46.51 3.78
CA SER A 354 -12.01 47.58 4.60
C SER A 354 -13.25 48.21 3.96
N TRP A 355 -14.06 48.89 4.78
CA TRP A 355 -15.23 49.66 4.33
C TRP A 355 -14.94 50.63 3.17
N ASN A 356 -13.72 51.19 3.10
CA ASN A 356 -13.35 52.15 2.04
C ASN A 356 -13.06 51.44 0.70
N GLU A 357 -12.51 50.23 0.71
CA GLU A 357 -12.13 49.48 -0.49
C GLU A 357 -13.36 48.94 -1.22
N LEU A 358 -14.40 48.57 -0.47
CA LEU A 358 -15.68 48.08 -1.01
C LEU A 358 -16.44 49.13 -1.84
N GLN A 359 -16.21 50.42 -1.56
CA GLN A 359 -16.83 51.50 -2.32
C GLN A 359 -16.20 51.68 -3.70
N ILE A 360 -14.99 51.16 -3.92
CA ILE A 360 -14.18 51.40 -5.12
C ILE A 360 -14.24 50.20 -6.09
N GLN A 361 -14.45 48.99 -5.60
CA GLN A 361 -14.17 47.76 -6.35
C GLN A 361 -15.44 46.91 -6.59
N GLN A 362 -16.16 47.12 -7.70
CA GLN A 362 -17.35 46.30 -8.01
C GLN A 362 -17.44 45.71 -9.43
N GLU A 363 -16.68 46.17 -10.43
CA GLU A 363 -16.94 45.77 -11.83
C GLU A 363 -15.90 44.83 -12.50
N GLN A 364 -14.74 44.56 -11.88
CA GLN A 364 -13.68 43.72 -12.51
C GLN A 364 -13.24 42.48 -11.71
N SER A 365 -13.83 42.21 -10.54
CA SER A 365 -13.39 41.13 -9.65
C SER A 365 -13.50 39.74 -10.28
N PHE A 366 -14.56 39.46 -11.04
CA PHE A 366 -14.74 38.15 -11.67
C PHE A 366 -13.65 37.81 -12.69
N GLN A 367 -13.37 38.71 -13.64
CA GLN A 367 -12.34 38.49 -14.67
C GLN A 367 -10.94 38.42 -14.05
N PHE A 368 -10.70 39.23 -13.01
CA PHE A 368 -9.48 39.16 -12.24
C PHE A 368 -9.30 37.79 -11.55
N HIS A 369 -10.30 37.32 -10.79
CA HIS A 369 -10.26 36.01 -10.13
C HIS A 369 -10.15 34.86 -11.12
N GLN A 370 -10.81 34.95 -12.28
CA GLN A 370 -10.69 33.94 -13.33
C GLN A 370 -9.24 33.83 -13.85
N ASN A 371 -8.61 34.97 -14.16
CA ASN A 371 -7.22 35.00 -14.64
C ASN A 371 -6.22 34.57 -13.55
N LEU A 372 -6.46 34.99 -12.31
CA LEU A 372 -5.64 34.62 -11.17
C LEU A 372 -5.75 33.12 -10.89
N GLY A 373 -6.95 32.55 -10.90
CA GLY A 373 -7.17 31.12 -10.73
C GLY A 373 -6.44 30.27 -11.77
N GLN A 374 -6.44 30.69 -13.05
CA GLN A 374 -5.66 30.01 -14.09
C GLN A 374 -4.15 30.12 -13.87
N SER A 375 -3.68 31.27 -13.39
CA SER A 375 -2.27 31.49 -13.05
C SER A 375 -1.84 30.61 -11.87
N ILE A 376 -2.70 30.44 -10.86
CA ILE A 376 -2.47 29.54 -9.72
C ILE A 376 -2.41 28.09 -10.18
N LYS A 377 -3.40 27.62 -10.96
CA LYS A 377 -3.43 26.25 -11.49
C LYS A 377 -2.21 25.90 -12.35
N SER A 378 -1.68 26.88 -13.08
CA SER A 378 -0.47 26.71 -13.92
C SER A 378 0.84 26.95 -13.16
N SER A 379 0.79 27.38 -11.90
CA SER A 379 1.97 27.64 -11.11
C SER A 379 2.73 26.35 -10.80
N ARG A 380 4.07 26.45 -10.77
CA ARG A 380 4.93 25.32 -10.42
C ARG A 380 4.65 24.80 -9.02
N TYR A 381 4.31 25.71 -8.09
CA TYR A 381 3.93 25.37 -6.72
C TYR A 381 2.73 24.43 -6.70
N TYR A 382 1.60 24.87 -7.28
CA TYR A 382 0.35 24.12 -7.26
C TYR A 382 0.48 22.76 -7.98
N GLN A 383 1.23 22.71 -9.08
CA GLN A 383 1.51 21.46 -9.81
C GLN A 383 2.44 20.50 -9.06
N SER A 384 3.15 20.98 -8.04
CA SER A 384 4.09 20.18 -7.24
C SER A 384 3.55 19.77 -5.87
N ILE A 385 2.30 20.14 -5.56
CA ILE A 385 1.66 19.73 -4.31
C ILE A 385 1.56 18.20 -4.32
N PRO A 386 2.10 17.53 -3.29
CA PRO A 386 2.07 16.07 -3.23
C PRO A 386 0.64 15.57 -3.01
N ALA A 387 0.31 14.45 -3.64
CA ALA A 387 -0.93 13.74 -3.36
C ALA A 387 -0.98 13.24 -1.91
N LEU A 388 -2.19 12.98 -1.42
CA LEU A 388 -2.39 12.28 -0.14
C LEU A 388 -1.81 10.87 -0.21
N VAL A 389 -1.33 10.33 0.91
CA VAL A 389 -0.71 8.99 0.97
C VAL A 389 -1.68 7.90 0.47
N VAL A 390 -2.95 8.03 0.85
CA VAL A 390 -4.06 7.29 0.26
C VAL A 390 -5.02 8.32 -0.32
N GLU A 391 -5.13 8.33 -1.63
CA GLU A 391 -5.87 9.33 -2.40
C GLU A 391 -7.13 8.71 -2.99
N SER A 392 -8.28 9.38 -2.83
CA SER A 392 -9.47 9.12 -3.63
C SER A 392 -9.64 10.27 -4.62
N PRO A 393 -9.21 10.13 -5.89
CA PRO A 393 -9.25 11.24 -6.85
C PRO A 393 -10.64 11.86 -7.02
N LEU A 394 -11.70 11.06 -6.84
CA LEU A 394 -13.08 11.52 -6.93
C LEU A 394 -13.45 12.46 -5.77
N LEU A 395 -12.97 12.19 -4.56
CA LEU A 395 -13.34 12.92 -3.33
C LEU A 395 -12.35 14.00 -2.94
N ASP A 396 -11.07 13.78 -3.21
CA ASP A 396 -9.97 14.68 -2.85
C ASP A 396 -9.68 15.70 -3.94
N GLY A 397 -10.10 15.40 -5.18
CA GLY A 397 -9.73 16.18 -6.35
C GLY A 397 -8.25 16.02 -6.70
N ASP A 398 -7.91 16.55 -7.87
CA ASP A 398 -6.54 16.66 -8.36
C ASP A 398 -6.28 18.10 -8.82
N VAL A 399 -5.04 18.38 -9.24
CA VAL A 399 -4.65 19.72 -9.73
C VAL A 399 -5.54 20.25 -10.86
N THR A 400 -6.26 19.38 -11.58
CA THR A 400 -7.16 19.77 -12.67
C THR A 400 -8.58 20.04 -12.18
N SER A 401 -9.07 19.22 -11.25
CA SER A 401 -10.46 19.18 -10.78
C SER A 401 -10.70 20.01 -9.53
N THR A 402 -9.70 20.22 -8.68
CA THR A 402 -9.83 21.02 -7.45
C THR A 402 -10.20 22.47 -7.82
N PRO A 403 -11.28 23.03 -7.24
CA PRO A 403 -11.67 24.41 -7.48
C PRO A 403 -10.71 25.37 -6.75
N ILE A 404 -10.37 26.50 -7.39
CA ILE A 404 -9.72 27.62 -6.71
C ILE A 404 -10.82 28.48 -6.10
N ILE A 405 -10.75 28.71 -4.80
CA ILE A 405 -11.78 29.41 -4.04
C ILE A 405 -11.21 30.75 -3.56
N PHE A 406 -11.92 31.83 -3.88
CA PHE A 406 -11.65 33.17 -3.37
C PHE A 406 -12.77 33.54 -2.40
N GLU A 407 -12.41 33.80 -1.15
CA GLU A 407 -13.31 34.32 -0.13
C GLU A 407 -13.01 35.81 0.11
N GLU A 408 -14.01 36.65 -0.10
CA GLU A 408 -13.93 38.09 0.21
C GLU A 408 -14.66 38.35 1.53
N LYS A 409 -13.94 38.90 2.52
CA LYS A 409 -14.49 39.27 3.83
C LYS A 409 -14.62 40.78 3.95
N PHE A 410 -15.70 41.23 4.60
CA PHE A 410 -16.13 42.63 4.68
C PHE A 410 -16.28 43.11 6.13
#